data_AF-A0A379FYM6-F1
#
_entry.id   AF-A0A379FYM6-F1
#
_cell.length_a   1.000
_cell.length_b   1.000
_cell.length_c   1.000
_cell.angle_alpha   90.00
_cell.angle_beta   90.00
_cell.angle_gamma   90.00
#
_symmetry.space_group_name_H-M   'P 1'
#
loop_
_entity.id
_entity.type
_entity.pdbx_description
1 polymer ?
#
loop_
_entity_poly.entity_id
_entity_poly.type
_entity_poly.pdbx_seq_one_letter_code
_entity_poly.pdbx_strand_id
1 'polypeptide(L)' 'MTQSVIDKVREALAARNLTLVSSLSRIIVLLPELGRVNVLVRRDDGLEDTATLLLDESGVVSVLLSEEGENVRFLPRSGE' A
#
# COMPACT_ATOMS: atom_id res chain seq x y z
N MET A 1 -2.72 8.15 16.12
CA MET A 1 -2.34 8.39 14.70
C MET A 1 -2.06 7.09 13.96
N THR A 2 -1.23 6.20 14.50
CA THR A 2 -0.86 4.88 13.93
C THR A 2 -2.07 3.98 13.62
N GLN A 3 -3.10 4.03 14.47
CA GLN A 3 -4.31 3.22 14.32
C GLN A 3 -5.20 3.64 13.12
N SER A 4 -5.17 4.92 12.73
CA SER A 4 -5.91 5.42 11.56
C SER A 4 -5.28 4.99 10.24
N VAL A 5 -3.95 4.80 10.20
CA VAL A 5 -3.27 4.31 8.99
C VAL A 5 -3.57 2.83 8.76
N ILE A 6 -3.66 2.04 9.84
CA ILE A 6 -4.06 0.62 9.76
C ILE A 6 -5.44 0.48 9.14
N ASP A 7 -6.40 1.26 9.65
CA ASP A 7 -7.79 1.20 9.20
C ASP A 7 -7.86 1.57 7.71
N LYS A 8 -7.24 2.68 7.31
CA LYS A 8 -7.15 3.10 5.91
C LYS A 8 -6.48 2.07 5.00
N VAL A 9 -5.40 1.41 5.44
CA VAL A 9 -4.75 0.35 4.66
C VAL A 9 -5.68 -0.85 4.50
N ARG A 10 -6.38 -1.27 5.58
CA ARG A 10 -7.32 -2.38 5.51
C ARG A 10 -8.51 -2.05 4.62
N GLU A 11 -9.07 -0.85 4.74
CA GLU A 11 -10.16 -0.37 3.89
C GLU A 11 -9.75 -0.31 2.43
N ALA A 12 -8.58 0.24 2.12
CA ALA A 12 -8.09 0.36 0.75
C ALA A 12 -7.81 -1.02 0.11
N LEU A 13 -7.32 -1.99 0.89
CA LEU A 13 -7.15 -3.37 0.44
C LEU A 13 -8.50 -4.08 0.25
N ALA A 14 -9.42 -3.94 1.21
CA ALA A 14 -10.75 -4.52 1.15
C ALA A 14 -11.56 -3.98 -0.04
N ALA A 15 -11.41 -2.70 -0.37
CA ALA A 15 -12.04 -2.07 -1.53
C ALA A 15 -11.60 -2.68 -2.87
N ARG A 16 -10.46 -3.38 -2.92
CA ARG A 16 -9.97 -4.09 -4.11
C ARG A 16 -10.04 -5.62 -3.98
N ASN A 17 -10.80 -6.14 -3.00
CA ASN A 17 -10.88 -7.58 -2.70
C ASN A 17 -9.49 -8.21 -2.42
N LEU A 18 -8.60 -7.45 -1.78
CA LEU A 18 -7.26 -7.90 -1.41
C LEU A 18 -7.20 -8.17 0.09
N THR A 19 -6.61 -9.31 0.44
CA THR A 19 -6.32 -9.66 1.83
C THR A 19 -4.84 -9.54 2.07
N LEU A 20 -4.43 -8.82 3.11
CA LEU A 20 -3.02 -8.73 3.45
C LEU A 20 -2.51 -10.08 3.99
N VAL A 21 -1.43 -10.61 3.41
CA VAL A 21 -0.79 -11.86 3.87
C VAL A 21 0.31 -11.57 4.89
N SER A 22 0.92 -10.39 4.81
CA SER A 22 2.01 -9.98 5.69
C SER A 22 1.51 -9.33 6.99
N SER A 23 2.38 -9.23 8.01
CA SER A 23 2.01 -8.54 9.26
C SER A 23 1.82 -7.04 9.04
N LEU A 24 0.60 -6.55 9.33
CA LEU A 24 0.26 -5.13 9.37
C LEU A 24 1.29 -4.33 10.20
N SER A 25 1.79 -4.87 11.30
CA SER A 25 2.79 -4.26 12.19
C SER A 25 3.98 -3.63 11.45
N ARG A 26 4.50 -4.31 10.42
CA ARG A 26 5.68 -3.86 9.66
C ARG A 26 5.35 -2.72 8.69
N ILE A 27 4.15 -2.77 8.13
CA ILE A 27 3.64 -1.79 7.17
C ILE A 27 3.47 -0.43 7.85
N ILE A 28 2.98 -0.42 9.09
CA ILE A 28 2.63 0.82 9.78
C ILE A 28 3.87 1.57 10.28
N VAL A 29 4.97 0.86 10.50
CA VAL A 29 6.25 1.49 10.82
C VAL A 29 6.80 2.15 9.56
N LEU A 30 6.82 1.42 8.45
CA LEU A 30 7.49 1.86 7.22
C LEU A 30 6.71 2.88 6.40
N LEU A 31 5.38 2.75 6.31
CA LEU A 31 4.54 3.58 5.45
C LEU A 31 4.58 5.09 5.79
N PRO A 32 4.47 5.54 7.05
CA PRO A 32 4.58 6.96 7.39
C PRO A 32 6.00 7.52 7.22
N GLU A 33 7.04 6.68 7.26
CA GLU A 33 8.44 7.12 7.08
C GLU A 33 8.83 7.18 5.61
N LEU A 34 8.38 6.21 4.80
CA LEU A 34 8.80 6.04 3.41
C LEU A 34 7.79 6.60 2.41
N GLY A 35 6.56 6.90 2.83
CA GLY A 35 5.44 7.26 1.96
C GLY A 35 5.00 6.13 1.01
N ARG A 36 5.74 5.02 0.95
CA ARG A 36 5.46 3.84 0.12
C ARG A 36 5.97 2.58 0.78
N VAL A 37 5.23 1.47 0.65
CA VAL A 37 5.68 0.15 1.10
C VAL A 37 5.10 -0.95 0.23
N ASN A 38 5.93 -1.94 -0.12
CA ASN A 38 5.50 -3.12 -0.85
C ASN A 38 5.05 -4.19 0.13
N VAL A 39 3.90 -4.80 -0.14
CA VAL A 39 3.27 -5.75 0.75
C VAL A 39 2.77 -6.95 -0.04
N LEU A 40 2.87 -8.13 0.57
CA LEU A 40 2.29 -9.33 0.01
C LEU A 40 0.79 -9.33 0.32
N VAL A 41 -0.02 -9.45 -0.73
CA VAL A 41 -1.48 -9.56 -0.65
C VAL A 41 -1.93 -10.87 -1.28
N ARG A 42 -3.12 -11.32 -0.91
CA ARG A 42 -3.79 -12.46 -1.51
C ARG A 42 -5.08 -11.96 -2.13
N ARG A 43 -5.28 -12.29 -3.41
CA ARG A 43 -6.50 -11.99 -4.14
C ARG A 43 -7.61 -12.94 -3.73
N ASP A 44 -8.84 -12.60 -4.10
CA ASP A 44 -10.02 -13.45 -3.88
C ASP A 44 -9.89 -14.85 -4.51
N ASP A 45 -9.16 -14.95 -5.63
CA ASP A 45 -8.83 -16.21 -6.31
C ASP A 45 -7.82 -17.09 -5.53
N GLY A 46 -7.35 -16.63 -4.37
CA GLY A 46 -6.38 -17.33 -3.52
C GLY A 46 -4.92 -17.15 -3.94
N LEU A 47 -4.67 -16.53 -5.10
CA LEU A 47 -3.33 -16.22 -5.59
C LEU A 47 -2.66 -15.11 -4.79
N GLU A 48 -1.38 -15.30 -4.51
CA GLU A 48 -0.53 -14.31 -3.82
C GLU A 48 0.04 -13.34 -4.85
N ASP A 49 -0.02 -12.05 -4.52
CA ASP A 49 0.43 -10.95 -5.35
C ASP A 49 1.16 -9.92 -4.49
N THR A 50 1.78 -8.92 -5.12
CA THR A 50 2.45 -7.83 -4.41
C THR A 50 1.70 -6.54 -4.68
N ALA A 51 1.36 -5.82 -3.63
CA ALA A 51 0.75 -4.49 -3.72
C ALA A 51 1.71 -3.44 -3.17
N THR A 52 1.81 -2.31 -3.86
CA THR A 52 2.44 -1.09 -3.35
C THR A 52 1.37 -0.26 -2.66
N LEU A 53 1.56 -0.02 -1.37
CA LEU A 53 0.79 0.96 -0.61
C LEU A 53 1.51 2.30 -0.69
N LEU A 54 0.80 3.37 -1.06
CA LEU A 54 1.30 4.74 -1.01
C LEU A 54 0.49 5.55 -0.02
N LEU A 55 1.18 6.33 0.81
CA LEU A 55 0.58 7.27 1.73
C LEU A 55 0.91 8.68 1.27
N ASP A 56 -0.13 9.41 0.91
CA ASP A 56 -0.03 10.82 0.52
C ASP A 56 0.18 11.71 1.75
N GLU A 57 0.70 12.92 1.54
CA GLU A 57 0.82 13.98 2.55
C GLU A 57 -0.53 14.38 3.16
N SER A 58 -1.64 14.17 2.45
CA SER A 58 -3.01 14.29 2.97
C SER A 58 -3.46 13.12 3.86
N GLY A 59 -2.62 12.10 4.05
CA GLY A 59 -2.90 10.89 4.81
C GLY A 59 -3.83 9.90 4.10
N VAL A 60 -3.95 9.98 2.78
CA VAL A 60 -4.74 9.04 1.96
C VAL A 60 -3.87 7.85 1.58
N VAL A 61 -4.42 6.63 1.68
CA VAL A 61 -3.71 5.39 1.30
C VAL A 61 -4.21 4.91 -0.06
N SER A 62 -3.30 4.76 -1.01
CA SER A 62 -3.56 4.21 -2.34
C SER A 62 -2.92 2.84 -2.48
N VAL A 63 -3.59 1.91 -3.17
CA VAL A 63 -3.13 0.54 -3.40
C VAL A 63 -2.93 0.30 -4.89
N LEU A 64 -1.70 -0.01 -5.27
CA LEU A 64 -1.31 -0.36 -6.63
C LEU A 64 -0.85 -1.82 -6.66
N LEU A 65 -1.51 -2.66 -7.44
CA LEU A 65 -1.07 -4.04 -7.65
C LEU A 65 0.19 -4.08 -8.51
N SER A 66 1.00 -5.13 -8.38
CA SER A 66 2.23 -5.29 -9.16
C SER A 66 1.96 -5.30 -10.67
N GLU A 67 0.84 -5.88 -11.11
CA GLU A 67 0.39 -5.82 -12.51
C GLU A 67 0.07 -4.40 -12.98
N GLU A 68 -0.32 -3.51 -12.07
CA GLU A 68 -0.60 -2.09 -12.35
C GLU A 68 0.67 -1.23 -12.20
N GLY A 69 1.68 -1.75 -11.49
CA GLY A 69 2.93 -1.09 -11.12
C GLY A 69 3.91 -0.89 -12.27
N GLU A 70 3.81 -1.67 -13.36
CA GLU A 70 4.64 -1.48 -14.56
C GLU A 70 4.39 -0.13 -15.26
N ASN A 71 3.28 0.55 -14.97
CA ASN A 71 2.93 1.85 -15.54
C ASN A 71 3.17 3.06 -14.63
N VAL A 72 3.77 2.88 -13.44
CA VAL A 72 4.06 4.02 -12.56
C VAL A 72 5.35 4.69 -13.01
N ARG A 73 5.23 5.55 -14.03
CA ARG A 73 6.25 6.53 -14.40
C ARG A 73 6.38 7.51 -13.23
N PHE A 74 7.38 7.29 -12.38
CA PHE A 74 7.68 8.15 -11.25
C PHE A 74 7.92 9.59 -11.76
N LEU A 75 7.06 10.53 -11.34
CA LEU A 75 7.43 11.94 -11.36
C LEU A 75 8.63 12.06 -10.41
N PRO A 76 9.83 12.44 -10.88
CA PRO A 76 10.92 12.75 -9.97
C PRO A 76 10.43 13.88 -9.06
N ARG A 77 10.67 13.74 -7.75
CA ARG A 77 10.53 14.85 -6.82
C ARG A 77 11.54 15.90 -7.26
N SER A 78 11.11 16.88 -8.05
CA SER A 78 11.92 18.06 -8.33
C SER A 78 12.10 18.79 -7.00
N GLY A 79 13.34 18.85 -6.53
CA GLY A 79 13.72 19.64 -5.36
C GLY A 79 14.74 18.91 -4.48
N GLU A 80 15.98 18.81 -4.96
CA GLU A 80 17.17 19.48 -4.38
C GLU A 80 18.41 19.24 -5.25
#